data_AF-A0A238UQT2-F1
#
_entry.id   AF-A0A238UQT2-F1
#
_cell.length_a   1.000
_cell.length_b   1.000
_cell.length_c   1.000
_cell.angle_alpha   90.00
_cell.angle_beta   90.00
_cell.angle_gamma   90.00
#
_symmetry.space_group_name_H-M   'P 1'
#
loop_
_entity.id
_entity.type
_entity.pdbx_description
1 polymer ?
#
loop_
_entity_poly.entity_id
_entity_poly.type
_entity_poly.pdbx_seq_one_letter_code
_entity_poly.pdbx_strand_id
1 'polypeptide(L)'
;MNRRYVLTSAAAVSLPLAGCSGSTPDESAPPNGSEEASDGDDNGSENQTESTEDAAPTLDDFDYPDGARQDGVDGATLFGTHESTLVEAGSLTHEGERTDVFDDNEFSQTQTSKFDDNAVSREVTENGETERVWSPADEDVAYVRMESGFEQAYRVDERAPPTDEVTGLSEFRRYISEVEWGAATELVETAGGLGVVYESVGYSERLSFGEMREFDASITVSESGFVSQLEYDQTELQGGETIAFDVTAAITAVGDTSVDEPDWADAAREQGVRFDVAFTDDGTAFRVEMTGGDDVSRDARIRLRDERGSASSRLSEPLSVGDVLFVGLSESGGLLIDESEAPAEARPLAGDLRLTVRTEFPLLTHTRRP
;
A
#
# COMPACT_ATOMS: atom_id res chain seq x y z
N MET A 1 -34.40 -20.31 -10.53
CA MET A 1 -34.98 -20.25 -9.17
C MET A 1 -33.96 -19.56 -8.30
N ASN A 2 -34.37 -18.42 -7.73
CA ASN A 2 -33.67 -17.47 -6.86
C ASN A 2 -32.46 -17.99 -6.06
N ARG A 3 -31.39 -17.19 -6.05
CA ARG A 3 -31.14 -16.22 -4.97
C ARG A 3 -30.23 -15.10 -5.49
N ARG A 4 -30.80 -13.89 -5.56
CA ARG A 4 -30.05 -12.63 -5.61
C ARG A 4 -29.59 -12.37 -4.17
N TYR A 5 -28.29 -12.30 -3.94
CA TYR A 5 -27.77 -11.64 -2.75
C TYR A 5 -27.47 -10.21 -3.16
N VAL A 6 -28.36 -9.31 -2.73
CA VAL A 6 -28.10 -7.87 -2.68
C VAL A 6 -27.41 -7.68 -1.34
N LEU A 7 -26.10 -7.43 -1.35
CA LEU A 7 -25.40 -6.92 -0.18
C LEU A 7 -25.56 -5.40 -0.23
N THR A 8 -26.56 -4.94 0.52
CA THR A 8 -26.79 -3.54 0.85
C THR A 8 -25.60 -3.01 1.65
N SER A 9 -24.87 -2.07 1.06
CA SER A 9 -23.91 -1.19 1.72
C SER A 9 -24.60 -0.48 2.88
N ALA A 10 -24.09 -0.67 4.09
CA ALA A 10 -24.46 0.10 5.26
C ALA A 10 -23.30 1.02 5.61
N ALA A 11 -23.31 2.22 5.04
CA ALA A 11 -22.45 3.32 5.46
C ALA A 11 -22.81 3.68 6.92
N ALA A 12 -21.93 3.30 7.85
CA ALA A 12 -22.04 3.69 9.25
C ALA A 12 -21.32 5.03 9.46
N VAL A 13 -22.06 6.13 9.23
CA VAL A 13 -21.68 7.44 9.76
C VAL A 13 -21.80 7.39 11.29
N SER A 14 -20.68 7.57 11.99
CA SER A 14 -20.74 7.96 13.41
C SER A 14 -19.49 8.75 13.85
N LEU A 15 -19.58 10.07 13.70
CA LEU A 15 -18.92 11.01 14.60
C LEU A 15 -19.80 11.21 15.84
N PRO A 16 -19.22 11.24 17.04
CA PRO A 16 -19.55 12.33 17.94
C PRO A 16 -18.33 13.02 18.56
N LEU A 17 -18.25 14.32 18.31
CA LEU A 17 -17.56 15.32 19.12
C LEU A 17 -18.24 15.44 20.50
N ALA A 18 -17.44 15.35 21.57
CA ALA A 18 -17.51 16.16 22.79
C ALA A 18 -16.54 15.54 23.81
N GLY A 19 -15.64 16.27 24.47
CA GLY A 19 -15.83 17.62 25.02
C GLY A 19 -15.80 17.51 26.53
N CYS A 20 -14.83 18.20 27.13
CA CYS A 20 -14.42 18.13 28.52
C CYS A 20 -15.54 18.26 29.55
N SER A 21 -15.42 17.47 30.63
CA SER A 21 -16.21 17.60 31.86
C SER A 21 -15.87 18.89 32.62
N GLY A 22 -16.90 19.61 33.07
CA GLY A 22 -16.76 20.79 33.93
C GLY A 22 -18.09 21.22 34.54
N SER A 23 -18.32 20.79 35.77
CA SER A 23 -19.53 20.86 36.60
C SER A 23 -20.00 22.28 36.98
N THR A 24 -21.32 22.54 36.95
CA THR A 24 -22.21 22.85 38.10
C THR A 24 -23.57 23.41 37.64
N PRO A 25 -24.70 22.89 38.16
CA PRO A 25 -25.98 23.59 38.16
C PRO A 25 -26.33 24.11 39.56
N ASP A 26 -27.10 25.19 39.59
CA ASP A 26 -28.33 25.41 40.37
C ASP A 26 -28.40 26.88 40.85
N GLU A 27 -29.33 27.67 40.32
CA GLU A 27 -30.11 28.58 41.19
C GLU A 27 -31.41 29.07 40.51
N SER A 28 -32.52 28.63 41.09
CA SER A 28 -33.76 29.39 41.36
C SER A 28 -34.74 29.78 40.24
N ALA A 29 -36.00 29.38 40.48
CA ALA A 29 -37.21 29.66 39.70
C ALA A 29 -37.95 30.96 40.16
N PRO A 30 -39.22 31.22 39.76
CA PRO A 30 -39.75 32.27 38.85
C PRO A 30 -40.54 33.36 39.67
N PRO A 31 -41.56 34.16 39.24
CA PRO A 31 -42.39 34.18 38.01
C PRO A 31 -42.87 35.59 37.52
N ASN A 32 -43.95 35.59 36.71
CA ASN A 32 -44.81 36.70 36.20
C ASN A 32 -44.39 37.29 34.85
N GLY A 33 -45.30 37.57 33.90
CA GLY A 33 -46.75 37.47 33.89
C GLY A 33 -47.32 38.13 32.61
N SER A 34 -48.55 37.75 32.30
CA SER A 34 -49.61 38.53 31.63
C SER A 34 -49.46 38.98 30.17
N GLU A 35 -50.47 38.57 29.42
CA GLU A 35 -50.93 39.01 28.10
C GLU A 35 -51.04 40.55 27.96
N GLU A 36 -50.72 41.10 26.78
CA GLU A 36 -51.54 42.11 26.10
C GLU A 36 -51.32 42.03 24.58
N ALA A 37 -52.43 42.15 23.85
CA ALA A 37 -52.50 42.22 22.40
C ALA A 37 -52.12 43.63 21.90
N SER A 38 -51.50 43.72 20.72
CA SER A 38 -51.57 44.93 19.89
C SER A 38 -51.48 44.55 18.42
N ASP A 39 -52.56 44.81 17.68
CA ASP A 39 -52.57 44.93 16.23
C ASP A 39 -51.62 46.03 15.76
N GLY A 40 -50.92 45.77 14.67
CA GLY A 40 -50.12 46.74 13.95
C GLY A 40 -49.76 46.22 12.56
N ASP A 41 -50.63 46.50 11.59
CA ASP A 41 -50.31 46.51 10.16
C ASP A 41 -49.07 47.40 9.93
N ASP A 42 -47.98 46.83 9.42
CA ASP A 42 -46.97 47.59 8.69
C ASP A 42 -46.58 46.86 7.41
N ASN A 43 -46.94 47.51 6.31
CA ASN A 43 -46.71 47.10 4.93
C ASN A 43 -45.26 47.45 4.56
N GLY A 44 -44.32 46.63 5.04
CA GLY A 44 -42.91 46.68 4.69
C GLY A 44 -42.64 45.86 3.45
N SER A 45 -42.48 46.52 2.31
CA SER A 45 -41.95 45.95 1.07
C SER A 45 -40.56 45.36 1.33
N GLU A 46 -40.49 44.07 1.65
CA GLU A 46 -39.25 43.30 1.69
C GLU A 46 -38.71 43.19 0.27
N ASN A 47 -37.74 44.05 -0.04
CA ASN A 47 -36.85 43.86 -1.16
C ASN A 47 -35.99 42.64 -0.83
N GLN A 48 -36.53 41.44 -1.08
CA GLN A 48 -35.80 40.19 -1.07
C GLN A 48 -34.69 40.33 -2.11
N THR A 49 -33.52 40.69 -1.62
CA THR A 49 -32.28 40.43 -2.33
C THR A 49 -32.20 38.91 -2.32
N GLU A 50 -32.52 38.28 -3.45
CA GLU A 50 -32.17 36.88 -3.69
C GLU A 50 -30.66 36.79 -3.43
N SER A 51 -30.29 36.33 -2.24
CA SER A 51 -29.00 35.70 -2.04
C SER A 51 -29.00 34.57 -3.06
N THR A 52 -28.24 34.75 -4.14
CA THR A 52 -27.85 33.65 -5.00
C THR A 52 -27.08 32.72 -4.07
N GLU A 53 -27.76 31.71 -3.51
CA GLU A 53 -27.10 30.57 -2.90
C GLU A 53 -26.13 30.07 -3.97
N ASP A 54 -24.82 30.10 -3.67
CA ASP A 54 -23.80 29.49 -4.52
C ASP A 54 -24.28 28.06 -4.80
N ALA A 55 -24.73 27.83 -6.04
CA ALA A 55 -25.18 26.52 -6.44
C ALA A 55 -23.98 25.58 -6.28
N ALA A 56 -24.20 24.43 -5.64
CA ALA A 56 -23.17 23.41 -5.55
C ALA A 56 -22.67 23.08 -6.97
N PRO A 57 -21.34 22.92 -7.17
CA PRO A 57 -20.78 22.63 -8.48
C PRO A 57 -21.42 21.38 -9.08
N THR A 58 -21.65 21.39 -10.39
CA THR A 58 -22.18 20.25 -11.13
C THR A 58 -21.10 19.59 -11.98
N LEU A 59 -21.36 18.38 -12.49
CA LEU A 59 -20.42 17.69 -13.40
C LEU A 59 -20.06 18.49 -14.66
N ASP A 60 -20.91 19.44 -15.07
CA ASP A 60 -20.66 20.33 -16.21
C ASP A 60 -19.70 21.48 -15.84
N ASP A 61 -19.56 21.79 -14.55
CA ASP A 61 -18.72 22.87 -14.02
C ASP A 61 -17.32 22.38 -13.61
N PHE A 62 -17.09 21.06 -13.61
CA PHE A 62 -15.82 20.44 -13.20
C PHE A 62 -14.73 20.65 -14.26
N ASP A 63 -13.56 21.12 -13.84
CA ASP A 63 -12.40 21.30 -14.71
C ASP A 63 -11.68 19.96 -14.94
N TYR A 64 -12.17 19.19 -15.93
CA TYR A 64 -11.60 17.87 -16.24
C TYR A 64 -10.13 17.96 -16.69
N PRO A 65 -9.22 17.21 -16.07
CA PRO A 65 -7.83 17.16 -16.49
C PRO A 65 -7.63 16.36 -17.78
N ASP A 66 -6.45 16.48 -18.37
CA ASP A 66 -6.09 15.75 -19.59
C ASP A 66 -6.25 14.23 -19.39
N GLY A 67 -7.09 13.62 -20.24
CA GLY A 67 -7.41 12.20 -20.18
C GLY A 67 -8.73 11.87 -19.47
N ALA A 68 -9.31 12.79 -18.70
CA ALA A 68 -10.64 12.65 -18.11
C ALA A 68 -11.65 13.55 -18.84
N ARG A 69 -12.89 13.08 -18.97
CA ARG A 69 -14.03 13.84 -19.53
C ARG A 69 -15.31 13.37 -18.86
N GLN A 70 -16.37 14.17 -18.95
CA GLN A 70 -17.68 13.78 -18.43
C GLN A 70 -18.20 12.48 -19.04
N ASP A 71 -17.86 12.17 -20.30
CA ASP A 71 -18.33 10.97 -21.01
C ASP A 71 -17.39 9.77 -20.94
N GLY A 72 -16.24 9.89 -20.26
CA GLY A 72 -15.32 8.78 -20.03
C GLY A 72 -13.86 9.18 -19.82
N VAL A 73 -13.00 8.16 -19.77
CA VAL A 73 -11.56 8.31 -19.53
C VAL A 73 -10.75 7.71 -20.67
N ASP A 74 -9.74 8.47 -21.12
CA ASP A 74 -8.63 7.97 -21.94
C ASP A 74 -7.48 7.60 -21.00
N GLY A 75 -7.42 6.33 -20.60
CA GLY A 75 -6.54 5.85 -19.53
C GLY A 75 -5.06 6.11 -19.78
N ALA A 76 -4.59 6.02 -21.03
CA ALA A 76 -3.19 6.28 -21.33
C ALA A 76 -2.81 7.75 -21.14
N THR A 77 -3.69 8.67 -21.54
CA THR A 77 -3.51 10.11 -21.33
C THR A 77 -3.65 10.46 -19.86
N LEU A 78 -4.68 9.94 -19.17
CA LEU A 78 -4.91 10.21 -17.75
C LEU A 78 -3.75 9.72 -16.89
N PHE A 79 -3.22 8.53 -17.14
CA PHE A 79 -2.05 8.04 -16.39
C PHE A 79 -0.83 8.94 -16.59
N GLY A 80 -0.61 9.45 -17.80
CA GLY A 80 0.45 10.42 -18.06
C GLY A 80 0.29 11.69 -17.22
N THR A 81 -0.92 12.23 -17.14
CA THR A 81 -1.27 13.40 -16.31
C THR A 81 -1.10 13.10 -14.81
N HIS A 82 -1.53 11.92 -14.36
CA HIS A 82 -1.37 11.47 -12.98
C HIS A 82 0.10 11.38 -12.58
N GLU A 83 0.92 10.67 -13.37
CA GLU A 83 2.36 10.55 -13.13
C GLU A 83 3.05 11.92 -13.11
N SER A 84 2.76 12.79 -14.08
CA SER A 84 3.38 14.12 -14.12
C SER A 84 2.99 14.97 -12.91
N THR A 85 1.72 14.95 -12.52
CA THR A 85 1.22 15.73 -11.38
C THR A 85 1.91 15.32 -10.08
N LEU A 86 2.04 14.01 -9.83
CA LEU A 86 2.68 13.50 -8.62
C LEU A 86 4.19 13.77 -8.61
N VAL A 87 4.87 13.61 -9.75
CA VAL A 87 6.30 13.92 -9.89
C VAL A 87 6.57 15.40 -9.70
N GLU A 88 5.73 16.28 -10.26
CA GLU A 88 5.87 17.74 -10.12
C GLU A 88 5.62 18.21 -8.68
N ALA A 89 4.73 17.54 -7.95
CA ALA A 89 4.47 17.84 -6.55
C ALA A 89 5.64 17.50 -5.62
N GLY A 90 6.49 16.53 -5.99
CA GLY A 90 7.70 16.14 -5.24
C GLY A 90 7.45 15.46 -3.89
N SER A 91 6.20 15.39 -3.43
CA SER A 91 5.83 14.71 -2.19
C SER A 91 4.38 14.21 -2.23
N LEU A 92 4.12 13.08 -1.57
CA LEU A 92 2.77 12.52 -1.43
C LEU A 92 2.70 11.49 -0.29
N THR A 93 1.47 11.20 0.14
CA THR A 93 1.13 10.05 0.96
C THR A 93 0.27 9.08 0.14
N HIS A 94 0.62 7.80 0.15
CA HIS A 94 -0.12 6.71 -0.48
C HIS A 94 -0.59 5.73 0.60
N GLU A 95 -1.89 5.46 0.64
CA GLU A 95 -2.55 4.57 1.59
C GLU A 95 -3.21 3.44 0.83
N GLY A 96 -3.06 2.21 1.32
CA GLY A 96 -3.60 1.02 0.68
C GLY A 96 -4.20 0.06 1.69
N GLU A 97 -5.34 -0.52 1.35
CA GLU A 97 -5.94 -1.65 2.05
C GLU A 97 -6.21 -2.74 1.02
N ARG A 98 -5.87 -3.98 1.37
CA ARG A 98 -6.05 -5.14 0.50
C ARG A 98 -6.51 -6.34 1.31
N THR A 99 -7.58 -6.98 0.84
CA THR A 99 -8.08 -8.24 1.38
C THR A 99 -8.09 -9.30 0.30
N ASP A 100 -7.38 -10.39 0.55
CA ASP A 100 -7.30 -11.56 -0.33
C ASP A 100 -8.08 -12.72 0.31
N VAL A 101 -9.03 -13.30 -0.43
CA VAL A 101 -9.84 -14.44 0.01
C VAL A 101 -9.60 -15.63 -0.91
N PHE A 102 -9.06 -16.72 -0.33
CA PHE A 102 -8.82 -17.99 -1.02
C PHE A 102 -8.77 -19.16 -0.03
N ASP A 103 -9.14 -20.36 -0.48
CA ASP A 103 -9.14 -21.58 0.35
C ASP A 103 -9.88 -21.45 1.71
N ASP A 104 -11.00 -20.72 1.75
CA ASP A 104 -11.75 -20.38 2.97
C ASP A 104 -10.95 -19.56 4.01
N ASN A 105 -9.82 -18.97 3.61
CA ASN A 105 -9.01 -18.06 4.41
C ASN A 105 -9.13 -16.63 3.88
N GLU A 106 -8.94 -15.67 4.78
CA GLU A 106 -8.93 -14.24 4.50
C GLU A 106 -7.60 -13.67 5.01
N PHE A 107 -6.90 -12.95 4.16
CA PHE A 107 -5.64 -12.28 4.47
C PHE A 107 -5.82 -10.80 4.19
N SER A 108 -5.62 -9.97 5.22
CA SER A 108 -5.71 -8.52 5.09
C SER A 108 -4.38 -7.86 5.33
N GLN A 109 -4.13 -6.82 4.55
CA GLN A 109 -2.95 -5.99 4.60
C GLN A 109 -3.35 -4.51 4.56
N THR A 110 -2.72 -3.71 5.40
CA THR A 110 -2.77 -2.26 5.30
C THR A 110 -1.38 -1.71 5.03
N GLN A 111 -1.31 -0.66 4.22
CA GLN A 111 -0.08 0.01 3.84
C GLN A 111 -0.24 1.52 3.94
N THR A 112 0.78 2.19 4.48
CA THR A 112 0.95 3.64 4.41
C THR A 112 2.36 3.94 3.93
N SER A 113 2.47 4.65 2.82
CA SER A 113 3.73 5.08 2.23
C SER A 113 3.77 6.60 2.16
N LYS A 114 4.92 7.18 2.49
CA LYS A 114 5.16 8.62 2.43
C LYS A 114 6.44 8.86 1.65
N PHE A 115 6.39 9.88 0.82
CA PHE A 115 7.49 10.28 -0.03
C PHE A 115 7.64 11.80 0.00
N ASP A 116 8.87 12.26 0.15
CA ASP A 116 9.28 13.64 -0.13
C ASP A 116 10.70 13.64 -0.74
N ASP A 117 11.23 14.84 -1.02
CA ASP A 117 12.58 15.01 -1.58
C ASP A 117 13.71 14.50 -0.66
N ASN A 118 13.44 14.26 0.63
CA ASN A 118 14.45 13.93 1.63
C ASN A 118 14.46 12.45 1.99
N ALA A 119 13.31 11.78 1.96
CA ALA A 119 13.20 10.39 2.37
C ALA A 119 11.92 9.70 1.88
N VAL A 120 11.98 8.37 1.94
CA VAL A 120 10.84 7.47 1.84
C VAL A 120 10.57 6.86 3.21
N SER A 121 9.28 6.75 3.55
CA SER A 121 8.81 5.90 4.64
C SER A 121 7.72 4.97 4.13
N ARG A 122 7.72 3.71 4.56
CA ARG A 122 6.63 2.75 4.29
C ARG A 122 6.33 1.95 5.54
N GLU A 123 5.06 1.81 5.88
CA GLU A 123 4.58 0.91 6.91
C GLU A 123 3.59 -0.06 6.27
N VAL A 124 3.81 -1.36 6.49
CA VAL A 124 2.92 -2.43 6.04
C VAL A 124 2.56 -3.27 7.26
N THR A 125 1.27 -3.47 7.50
CA THR A 125 0.79 -4.38 8.55
C THR A 125 -0.01 -5.50 7.91
N GLU A 126 0.36 -6.75 8.22
CA GLU A 126 -0.27 -7.95 7.67
C GLU A 126 -0.27 -9.03 8.76
N ASN A 127 -1.42 -9.68 9.01
CA ASN A 127 -1.54 -10.82 9.93
C ASN A 127 -0.97 -10.60 11.36
N GLY A 128 -0.94 -9.35 11.84
CA GLY A 128 -0.38 -8.99 13.16
C GLY A 128 1.13 -8.74 13.18
N GLU A 129 1.78 -8.81 12.03
CA GLU A 129 3.16 -8.39 11.80
C GLU A 129 3.17 -6.98 11.19
N THR A 130 4.11 -6.13 11.58
CA THR A 130 4.30 -4.80 10.99
C THR A 130 5.74 -4.65 10.50
N GLU A 131 5.92 -4.33 9.22
CA GLU A 131 7.20 -3.92 8.62
C GLU A 131 7.19 -2.40 8.41
N ARG A 132 8.20 -1.71 8.96
CA ARG A 132 8.47 -0.29 8.73
C ARG A 132 9.77 -0.13 7.99
N VAL A 133 9.76 0.65 6.93
CA VAL A 133 10.90 0.97 6.09
C VAL A 133 11.12 2.47 6.13
N TRP A 134 12.37 2.87 6.26
CA TRP A 134 12.79 4.25 6.10
C TRP A 134 14.07 4.28 5.26
N SER A 135 14.11 5.17 4.27
CA SER A 135 15.21 5.30 3.33
C SER A 135 15.48 6.79 3.09
N PRO A 136 16.64 7.33 3.52
CA PRO A 136 17.00 8.71 3.23
C PRO A 136 17.45 8.88 1.77
N ALA A 137 17.13 10.01 1.15
CA ALA A 137 17.36 10.25 -0.27
C ALA A 137 18.85 10.38 -0.65
N ASP A 138 19.74 10.63 0.31
CA ASP A 138 21.18 10.74 0.11
C ASP A 138 21.94 9.40 0.21
N GLU A 139 21.25 8.30 0.55
CA GLU A 139 21.81 6.95 0.64
C GLU A 139 20.97 5.97 -0.19
N ASP A 140 21.60 5.08 -0.97
CA ASP A 140 20.90 3.97 -1.64
C ASP A 140 20.75 2.78 -0.68
N VAL A 141 20.01 2.99 0.42
CA VAL A 141 19.77 1.97 1.46
C VAL A 141 18.35 2.08 2.01
N ALA A 142 17.82 0.98 2.54
CA ALA A 142 16.59 1.00 3.31
C ALA A 142 16.81 0.37 4.68
N TYR A 143 16.49 1.13 5.72
CA TYR A 143 16.46 0.65 7.10
C TYR A 143 15.09 0.07 7.37
N VAL A 144 15.06 -1.16 7.89
CA VAL A 144 13.81 -1.89 8.08
C VAL A 144 13.68 -2.32 9.53
N ARG A 145 12.54 -2.02 10.14
CA ARG A 145 12.12 -2.52 11.45
C ARG A 145 10.93 -3.45 11.24
N MET A 146 11.01 -4.65 11.80
CA MET A 146 9.94 -5.65 11.75
C MET A 146 9.49 -5.95 13.17
N GLU A 147 8.18 -6.01 13.39
CA GLU A 147 7.57 -6.25 14.69
C GLU A 147 6.43 -7.26 14.61
N SER A 148 6.33 -8.12 15.63
CA SER A 148 5.27 -9.11 15.78
C SER A 148 5.10 -9.38 17.27
N GLY A 149 3.95 -8.99 17.84
CA GLY A 149 3.70 -9.10 19.27
C GLY A 149 4.74 -8.35 20.14
N PHE A 150 5.63 -9.09 20.79
CA PHE A 150 6.72 -8.54 21.62
C PHE A 150 8.10 -8.70 20.98
N GLU A 151 8.17 -9.28 19.78
CA GLU A 151 9.40 -9.52 19.04
C GLU A 151 9.64 -8.38 18.07
N GLN A 152 10.91 -7.97 17.97
CA GLN A 152 11.36 -6.95 17.03
C GLN A 152 12.65 -7.41 16.38
N ALA A 153 12.86 -7.06 15.11
CA ALA A 153 14.11 -7.27 14.41
C ALA A 153 14.38 -6.10 13.45
N TYR A 154 15.66 -5.94 13.12
CA TYR A 154 16.10 -4.96 12.15
C TYR A 154 16.83 -5.64 10.99
N ARG A 155 16.63 -5.14 9.78
CA ARG A 155 17.49 -5.44 8.62
C ARG A 155 17.85 -4.16 7.89
N VAL A 156 18.93 -4.21 7.12
CA VAL A 156 19.24 -3.13 6.17
C VAL A 156 19.30 -3.74 4.78
N ASP A 157 18.46 -3.21 3.90
CA ASP A 157 18.48 -3.54 2.48
C ASP A 157 19.46 -2.59 1.77
N GLU A 158 20.32 -3.13 0.91
CA GLU A 158 21.38 -2.37 0.22
C GLU A 158 20.88 -1.46 -0.91
N ARG A 159 19.57 -1.26 -1.02
CA ARG A 159 18.95 -0.39 -2.01
C ARG A 159 17.73 0.28 -1.40
N ALA A 160 17.50 1.53 -1.80
CA ALA A 160 16.26 2.22 -1.53
C ALA A 160 15.08 1.45 -2.16
N PRO A 161 13.88 1.50 -1.55
CA PRO A 161 12.67 0.96 -2.17
C PRO A 161 12.41 1.69 -3.50
N PRO A 162 12.00 0.97 -4.56
CA PRO A 162 11.64 1.59 -5.83
C PRO A 162 10.55 2.65 -5.63
N THR A 163 10.74 3.83 -6.23
CA THR A 163 9.78 4.95 -6.08
C THR A 163 8.39 4.56 -6.55
N ASP A 164 8.26 3.75 -7.61
CA ASP A 164 6.98 3.28 -8.14
C ASP A 164 6.21 2.34 -7.19
N GLU A 165 6.92 1.63 -6.31
CA GLU A 165 6.32 0.79 -5.27
C GLU A 165 5.80 1.65 -4.10
N VAL A 166 6.53 2.70 -3.73
CA VAL A 166 6.17 3.62 -2.64
C VAL A 166 4.98 4.49 -3.02
N THR A 167 4.96 4.98 -4.27
CA THR A 167 3.90 5.88 -4.76
C THR A 167 2.68 5.14 -5.31
N GLY A 168 2.73 3.82 -5.44
CA GLY A 168 1.66 3.01 -6.04
C GLY A 168 1.53 3.18 -7.56
N LEU A 169 2.43 3.91 -8.22
CA LEU A 169 2.32 4.24 -9.66
C LEU A 169 2.12 3.03 -10.55
N SER A 170 2.77 1.90 -10.23
CA SER A 170 2.64 0.65 -11.00
C SER A 170 1.21 0.07 -10.94
N GLU A 171 0.54 0.20 -9.80
CA GLU A 171 -0.86 -0.24 -9.61
C GLU A 171 -1.82 0.71 -10.32
N PHE A 172 -1.72 2.01 -10.06
CA PHE A 172 -2.53 3.02 -10.74
C PHE A 172 -2.38 2.94 -12.25
N ARG A 173 -1.15 2.78 -12.77
CA ARG A 173 -0.90 2.59 -14.21
C ARG A 173 -1.71 1.44 -14.77
N ARG A 174 -1.65 0.29 -14.10
CA ARG A 174 -2.31 -0.93 -14.55
C ARG A 174 -3.82 -0.71 -14.62
N TYR A 175 -4.44 -0.24 -13.55
CA TYR A 175 -5.90 -0.12 -13.50
C TYR A 175 -6.44 1.06 -14.31
N ILE A 176 -5.77 2.23 -14.30
CA ILE A 176 -6.19 3.37 -15.13
C ILE A 176 -6.16 3.00 -16.62
N SER A 177 -5.13 2.26 -17.07
CA SER A 177 -4.91 2.00 -18.49
C SER A 177 -5.65 0.78 -19.04
N GLU A 178 -5.93 -0.21 -18.21
CA GLU A 178 -6.47 -1.50 -18.66
C GLU A 178 -7.96 -1.70 -18.29
N VAL A 179 -8.55 -0.78 -17.52
CA VAL A 179 -10.00 -0.72 -17.26
C VAL A 179 -10.67 0.23 -18.26
N GLU A 180 -11.83 -0.16 -18.77
CA GLU A 180 -12.71 0.73 -19.53
C GLU A 180 -13.63 1.46 -18.54
N TRP A 181 -13.54 2.79 -18.51
CA TRP A 181 -14.31 3.63 -17.58
C TRP A 181 -15.55 4.22 -18.25
N GLY A 182 -16.67 4.21 -17.53
CA GLY A 182 -17.93 4.82 -17.96
C GLY A 182 -17.92 6.35 -17.91
N ALA A 183 -19.09 6.96 -18.06
CA ALA A 183 -19.26 8.39 -17.85
C ALA A 183 -19.08 8.76 -16.37
N ALA A 184 -18.72 10.02 -16.11
CA ALA A 184 -18.64 10.57 -14.76
C ALA A 184 -20.01 10.47 -14.05
N THR A 185 -20.00 9.99 -12.81
CA THR A 185 -21.23 9.68 -12.07
C THR A 185 -21.53 10.70 -10.96
N GLU A 186 -20.49 11.19 -10.28
CA GLU A 186 -20.64 12.02 -9.09
C GLU A 186 -19.44 12.95 -8.89
N LEU A 187 -19.68 14.09 -8.24
CA LEU A 187 -18.63 14.97 -7.70
C LEU A 187 -18.47 14.73 -6.21
N VAL A 188 -17.22 14.60 -5.77
CA VAL A 188 -16.85 14.32 -4.39
C VAL A 188 -15.79 15.29 -3.90
N GLU A 189 -15.80 15.60 -2.61
CA GLU A 189 -14.68 16.30 -1.98
C GLU A 189 -13.51 15.33 -1.77
N THR A 190 -12.32 15.76 -2.15
CA THR A 190 -11.06 15.03 -1.97
C THR A 190 -10.10 15.86 -1.11
N ALA A 191 -9.00 15.25 -0.65
CA ALA A 191 -7.95 15.98 0.05
C ALA A 191 -7.33 17.11 -0.80
N GLY A 192 -7.39 17.01 -2.13
CA GLY A 192 -6.83 17.96 -3.09
C GLY A 192 -7.86 18.94 -3.69
N GLY A 193 -9.07 19.03 -3.14
CA GLY A 193 -10.17 19.81 -3.72
C GLY A 193 -11.27 18.92 -4.29
N LEU A 194 -11.96 19.36 -5.34
CA LEU A 194 -13.04 18.58 -5.94
C LEU A 194 -12.48 17.42 -6.76
N GLY A 195 -13.21 16.31 -6.80
CA GLY A 195 -12.93 15.16 -7.64
C GLY A 195 -14.18 14.63 -8.31
N VAL A 196 -14.00 13.86 -9.37
CA VAL A 196 -15.07 13.23 -10.14
C VAL A 196 -14.90 11.71 -10.14
N VAL A 197 -16.00 11.00 -9.92
CA VAL A 197 -16.02 9.53 -9.83
C VAL A 197 -16.34 8.90 -11.18
N TYR A 198 -15.61 7.84 -11.52
CA TYR A 198 -15.87 6.95 -12.65
C TYR A 198 -15.97 5.50 -12.18
N GLU A 199 -16.89 4.76 -12.78
CA GLU A 199 -17.06 3.32 -12.55
C GLU A 199 -16.62 2.52 -13.78
N SER A 200 -16.12 1.31 -13.56
CA SER A 200 -15.74 0.39 -14.64
C SER A 200 -16.96 -0.07 -15.44
N VAL A 201 -16.84 -0.10 -16.77
CA VAL A 201 -17.83 -0.67 -17.69
C VAL A 201 -17.29 -1.87 -18.48
N GLY A 202 -15.98 -2.12 -18.38
CA GLY A 202 -15.27 -3.19 -19.04
C GLY A 202 -13.82 -3.27 -18.57
N TYR A 203 -13.10 -4.29 -19.01
CA TYR A 203 -11.70 -4.48 -18.69
C TYR A 203 -10.96 -5.25 -19.78
N SER A 204 -9.64 -5.08 -19.80
CA SER A 204 -8.70 -5.84 -20.62
C SER A 204 -8.34 -7.17 -19.96
N GLU A 205 -8.24 -8.26 -20.74
CA GLU A 205 -7.78 -9.57 -20.25
C GLU A 205 -6.37 -9.53 -19.63
N ARG A 206 -5.59 -8.46 -19.91
CA ARG A 206 -4.25 -8.24 -19.33
C ARG A 206 -4.29 -7.86 -17.85
N LEU A 207 -5.45 -7.46 -17.31
CA LEU A 207 -5.59 -7.23 -15.87
C LEU A 207 -5.48 -8.52 -15.08
N SER A 208 -5.77 -9.68 -15.66
CA SER A 208 -5.83 -10.93 -14.92
C SER A 208 -4.59 -11.80 -15.09
N PHE A 209 -4.20 -12.50 -14.02
CA PHE A 209 -3.24 -13.61 -14.11
C PHE A 209 -3.93 -14.98 -14.25
N GLY A 210 -5.27 -14.99 -14.26
CA GLY A 210 -6.12 -16.15 -14.40
C GLY A 210 -7.30 -15.90 -15.33
N GLU A 211 -8.40 -16.64 -15.12
CA GLU A 211 -9.68 -16.34 -15.77
C GLU A 211 -10.50 -15.41 -14.86
N MET A 212 -10.70 -14.17 -15.30
CA MET A 212 -11.55 -13.19 -14.60
C MET A 212 -13.00 -13.67 -14.53
N ARG A 213 -13.59 -13.68 -13.33
CA ARG A 213 -14.97 -14.10 -13.06
C ARG A 213 -15.87 -12.90 -12.79
N GLU A 214 -15.41 -12.02 -11.93
CA GLU A 214 -16.13 -10.82 -11.47
C GLU A 214 -15.10 -9.69 -11.37
N PHE A 215 -15.48 -8.50 -11.80
CA PHE A 215 -14.63 -7.32 -11.77
C PHE A 215 -15.51 -6.08 -11.72
N ASP A 216 -15.33 -5.28 -10.68
CA ASP A 216 -15.94 -3.98 -10.49
C ASP A 216 -14.86 -3.05 -9.94
N ALA A 217 -14.76 -1.83 -10.48
CA ALA A 217 -13.76 -0.86 -10.03
C ALA A 217 -14.31 0.57 -10.08
N SER A 218 -13.75 1.43 -9.24
CA SER A 218 -14.01 2.87 -9.21
C SER A 218 -12.69 3.65 -9.19
N ILE A 219 -12.68 4.83 -9.81
CA ILE A 219 -11.61 5.82 -9.62
C ILE A 219 -12.20 7.19 -9.32
N THR A 220 -11.51 7.95 -8.48
CA THR A 220 -11.78 9.37 -8.26
C THR A 220 -10.66 10.20 -8.87
N VAL A 221 -10.98 11.04 -9.86
CA VAL A 221 -10.02 11.92 -10.54
C VAL A 221 -10.14 13.33 -9.96
N SER A 222 -9.06 13.88 -9.42
CA SER A 222 -9.02 15.25 -8.91
C SER A 222 -8.95 16.29 -10.04
N GLU A 223 -9.42 17.52 -9.78
CA GLU A 223 -9.23 18.66 -10.70
C GLU A 223 -7.75 18.93 -11.01
N SER A 224 -6.86 18.58 -10.08
CA SER A 224 -5.41 18.76 -10.23
C SER A 224 -4.77 17.75 -11.19
N GLY A 225 -5.49 16.73 -11.66
CA GLY A 225 -5.00 15.82 -12.70
C GLY A 225 -4.44 14.48 -12.23
N PHE A 226 -4.58 14.14 -10.95
CA PHE A 226 -4.23 12.82 -10.43
C PHE A 226 -5.47 12.05 -9.96
N VAL A 227 -5.44 10.73 -10.13
CA VAL A 227 -6.38 9.81 -9.47
C VAL A 227 -6.09 9.77 -7.97
N SER A 228 -7.01 10.30 -7.16
CA SER A 228 -6.87 10.38 -5.70
C SER A 228 -7.31 9.10 -5.00
N GLN A 229 -8.14 8.28 -5.65
CA GLN A 229 -8.61 7.01 -5.11
C GLN A 229 -8.85 6.01 -6.24
N LEU A 230 -8.46 4.76 -5.99
CA LEU A 230 -8.73 3.58 -6.80
C LEU A 230 -9.33 2.52 -5.87
N GLU A 231 -10.49 1.99 -6.23
CA GLU A 231 -11.10 0.86 -5.53
C GLU A 231 -11.40 -0.23 -6.56
N TYR A 232 -11.21 -1.49 -6.20
CA TYR A 232 -11.66 -2.59 -7.04
C TYR A 232 -11.95 -3.87 -6.25
N ASP A 233 -13.00 -4.56 -6.72
CA ASP A 233 -13.36 -5.92 -6.38
C ASP A 233 -13.04 -6.81 -7.57
N GLN A 234 -12.22 -7.84 -7.37
CA GLN A 234 -11.75 -8.72 -8.43
C GLN A 234 -11.83 -10.18 -7.99
N THR A 235 -12.49 -11.04 -8.76
CA THR A 235 -12.47 -12.49 -8.54
C THR A 235 -11.93 -13.22 -9.76
N GLU A 236 -10.91 -14.06 -9.56
CA GLU A 236 -10.22 -14.80 -10.62
C GLU A 236 -10.15 -16.30 -10.33
N LEU A 237 -10.11 -17.11 -11.39
CA LEU A 237 -9.72 -18.52 -11.30
C LEU A 237 -8.25 -18.67 -11.72
N GLN A 238 -7.36 -18.97 -10.77
CA GLN A 238 -5.94 -19.18 -11.00
C GLN A 238 -5.54 -20.60 -10.60
N GLY A 239 -4.99 -21.40 -11.52
CA GLY A 239 -4.51 -22.74 -11.21
C GLY A 239 -5.58 -23.74 -10.72
N GLY A 240 -6.87 -23.43 -10.93
CA GLY A 240 -8.00 -24.23 -10.42
C GLY A 240 -8.57 -23.76 -9.08
N GLU A 241 -8.02 -22.70 -8.52
CA GLU A 241 -8.42 -22.06 -7.26
C GLU A 241 -9.08 -20.70 -7.56
N THR A 242 -10.16 -20.40 -6.85
CA THR A 242 -10.81 -19.09 -6.95
C THR A 242 -10.22 -18.17 -5.90
N ILE A 243 -9.71 -17.02 -6.33
CA ILE A 243 -9.13 -15.99 -5.46
C ILE A 243 -9.94 -14.72 -5.66
N ALA A 244 -10.40 -14.12 -4.57
CA ALA A 244 -11.04 -12.81 -4.57
C ALA A 244 -10.12 -11.76 -3.93
N PHE A 245 -10.13 -10.56 -4.48
CA PHE A 245 -9.36 -9.40 -4.05
C PHE A 245 -10.31 -8.23 -3.85
N ASP A 246 -10.22 -7.57 -2.70
CA ASP A 246 -10.86 -6.30 -2.38
C ASP A 246 -9.73 -5.31 -2.06
N VAL A 247 -9.63 -4.23 -2.83
CA VAL A 247 -8.53 -3.28 -2.74
C VAL A 247 -9.03 -1.85 -2.75
N THR A 248 -8.50 -1.05 -1.83
CA THR A 248 -8.62 0.40 -1.83
C THR A 248 -7.22 1.01 -1.80
N ALA A 249 -6.94 1.94 -2.72
CA ALA A 249 -5.71 2.72 -2.76
C ALA A 249 -6.05 4.20 -2.85
N ALA A 250 -5.41 5.03 -2.04
CA ALA A 250 -5.65 6.46 -1.96
C ALA A 250 -4.34 7.25 -2.01
N ILE A 251 -4.35 8.37 -2.72
CA ILE A 251 -3.25 9.34 -2.74
C ILE A 251 -3.72 10.64 -2.10
N THR A 252 -3.01 11.05 -1.07
CA THR A 252 -3.33 12.22 -0.25
C THR A 252 -2.08 13.08 -0.01
N ALA A 253 -2.28 14.29 0.54
CA ALA A 253 -1.21 15.22 0.93
C ALA A 253 -0.15 15.45 -0.17
N VAL A 254 -0.60 15.56 -1.42
CA VAL A 254 0.25 15.80 -2.60
C VAL A 254 0.84 17.21 -2.51
N GLY A 255 2.16 17.31 -2.46
CA GLY A 255 2.88 18.58 -2.28
C GLY A 255 3.03 19.06 -0.82
N ASP A 256 2.40 18.36 0.14
CA ASP A 256 2.35 18.73 1.55
C ASP A 256 2.93 17.66 2.49
N THR A 257 3.37 16.52 1.95
CA THR A 257 3.94 15.43 2.75
C THR A 257 5.39 15.74 3.13
N SER A 258 5.74 15.43 4.37
CA SER A 258 7.12 15.46 4.88
C SER A 258 7.45 14.14 5.54
N VAL A 259 8.69 13.69 5.38
CA VAL A 259 9.19 12.44 5.96
C VAL A 259 10.36 12.75 6.90
N ASP A 260 10.10 12.64 8.20
CA ASP A 260 11.13 12.77 9.22
C ASP A 260 11.88 11.44 9.42
N GLU A 261 13.13 11.54 9.86
CA GLU A 261 13.89 10.38 10.33
C GLU A 261 13.21 9.78 11.59
N PRO A 262 12.89 8.47 11.58
CA PRO A 262 12.22 7.86 12.72
C PRO A 262 13.19 7.58 13.87
N ASP A 263 12.66 7.52 15.09
CA ASP A 263 13.41 7.27 16.33
C ASP A 263 14.15 5.92 16.37
N TRP A 264 13.72 4.96 15.55
CA TRP A 264 14.32 3.64 15.42
C TRP A 264 15.41 3.55 14.34
N ALA A 265 15.62 4.60 13.53
CA ALA A 265 16.60 4.58 12.43
C ALA A 265 18.02 4.29 12.95
N ASP A 266 18.43 4.88 14.07
CA ASP A 266 19.73 4.62 14.70
C ASP A 266 19.86 3.17 15.15
N ALA A 267 18.80 2.60 15.74
CA ALA A 267 18.79 1.18 16.11
C ALA A 267 18.93 0.28 14.87
N ALA A 268 18.26 0.60 13.77
CA ALA A 268 18.39 -0.14 12.52
C ALA A 268 19.79 -0.01 11.90
N ARG A 269 20.44 1.16 12.01
CA ARG A 269 21.84 1.34 11.55
C ARG A 269 22.82 0.48 12.32
N GLU A 270 22.62 0.36 13.63
CA GLU A 270 23.53 -0.35 14.53
C GLU A 270 23.26 -1.87 14.56
N GLN A 271 21.99 -2.27 14.65
CA GLN A 271 21.55 -3.65 14.90
C GLN A 271 21.04 -4.35 13.63
N GLY A 272 20.74 -3.59 12.57
CA GLY A 272 20.17 -4.14 11.35
C GLY A 272 21.08 -5.12 10.65
N VAL A 273 20.61 -6.37 10.51
CA VAL A 273 21.35 -7.44 9.85
C VAL A 273 21.57 -7.08 8.37
N ARG A 274 22.80 -7.28 7.88
CA ARG A 274 23.20 -7.04 6.49
C ARG A 274 23.88 -8.26 5.91
N PHE A 275 23.61 -8.54 4.64
CA PHE A 275 24.21 -9.64 3.92
C PHE A 275 24.71 -9.21 2.54
N ASP A 276 25.97 -9.51 2.25
CA ASP A 276 26.50 -9.45 0.90
C ASP A 276 26.22 -10.79 0.21
N VAL A 277 25.50 -10.76 -0.91
CA VAL A 277 25.12 -11.97 -1.66
C VAL A 277 25.76 -11.98 -3.03
N ALA A 278 26.59 -12.98 -3.30
CA ALA A 278 27.19 -13.23 -4.59
C ALA A 278 26.79 -14.62 -5.11
N PHE A 279 26.67 -14.76 -6.42
CA PHE A 279 26.53 -16.07 -7.05
C PHE A 279 27.90 -16.61 -7.42
N THR A 280 28.16 -17.88 -7.17
CA THR A 280 29.45 -18.48 -7.47
C THR A 280 29.68 -18.55 -8.98
N ASP A 281 30.95 -18.44 -9.40
CA ASP A 281 31.33 -18.42 -10.83
C ASP A 281 30.96 -19.71 -11.58
N ASP A 282 30.91 -20.83 -10.87
CA ASP A 282 30.49 -22.14 -11.38
C ASP A 282 28.96 -22.30 -11.43
N GLY A 283 28.22 -21.34 -10.86
CA GLY A 283 26.77 -21.26 -10.85
C GLY A 283 26.05 -22.31 -10.01
N THR A 284 26.72 -22.88 -9.02
CA THR A 284 26.18 -23.97 -8.19
C THR A 284 25.64 -23.49 -6.84
N ALA A 285 26.06 -22.31 -6.37
CA ALA A 285 25.71 -21.81 -5.05
C ALA A 285 25.61 -20.27 -4.98
N PHE A 286 25.00 -19.79 -3.90
CA PHE A 286 25.15 -18.42 -3.43
C PHE A 286 26.19 -18.36 -2.33
N ARG A 287 27.16 -17.45 -2.42
CA ARG A 287 27.98 -17.01 -1.30
C ARG A 287 27.23 -15.90 -0.57
N VAL A 288 27.01 -16.09 0.71
CA VAL A 288 26.26 -15.19 1.60
C VAL A 288 27.19 -14.83 2.74
N GLU A 289 27.58 -13.57 2.84
CA GLU A 289 28.42 -13.08 3.94
C GLU A 289 27.61 -12.14 4.81
N MET A 290 27.61 -12.36 6.12
CA MET A 290 26.99 -11.42 7.05
C MET A 290 27.94 -10.25 7.30
N THR A 291 27.58 -9.04 6.86
CA THR A 291 28.47 -7.88 6.87
C THR A 291 28.14 -6.84 7.94
N GLY A 292 26.99 -6.96 8.61
CA GLY A 292 26.61 -6.07 9.71
C GLY A 292 25.40 -6.54 10.51
N GLY A 293 25.16 -5.87 11.64
CA GLY A 293 24.01 -6.08 12.52
C GLY A 293 24.23 -7.09 13.65
N ASP A 294 23.15 -7.37 14.37
CA ASP A 294 23.10 -8.33 15.48
C ASP A 294 23.22 -9.78 15.00
N ASP A 295 23.75 -10.67 15.84
CA ASP A 295 23.89 -12.09 15.53
C ASP A 295 22.55 -12.73 15.11
N VAL A 296 22.59 -13.52 14.03
CA VAL A 296 21.43 -14.31 13.59
C VAL A 296 21.40 -15.62 14.36
N SER A 297 20.33 -15.83 15.14
CA SER A 297 20.12 -17.07 15.90
C SER A 297 20.14 -18.31 14.99
N ARG A 298 20.68 -19.42 15.53
CA ARG A 298 20.66 -20.74 14.89
C ARG A 298 19.25 -21.25 14.52
N ASP A 299 18.21 -20.68 15.12
CA ASP A 299 16.83 -21.03 14.81
C ASP A 299 16.36 -20.47 13.46
N ALA A 300 17.13 -19.54 12.88
CA ALA A 300 16.90 -19.02 11.54
C ALA A 300 16.92 -20.15 10.50
N ARG A 301 16.05 -20.01 9.50
CA ARG A 301 15.87 -20.93 8.39
C ARG A 301 16.41 -20.30 7.12
N ILE A 302 17.32 -21.01 6.48
CA ILE A 302 17.77 -20.73 5.12
C ILE A 302 16.88 -21.53 4.17
N ARG A 303 16.39 -20.88 3.11
CA ARG A 303 15.67 -21.53 2.02
C ARG A 303 16.23 -21.08 0.68
N LEU A 304 16.43 -22.02 -0.22
CA LEU A 304 16.82 -21.78 -1.59
C LEU A 304 15.79 -22.42 -2.52
N ARG A 305 15.34 -21.66 -3.52
CA ARG A 305 14.46 -22.08 -4.60
C ARG A 305 15.14 -21.85 -5.94
N ASP A 306 14.94 -22.78 -6.86
CA ASP A 306 15.24 -22.66 -8.28
C ASP A 306 14.04 -23.17 -9.12
N GLU A 307 14.20 -23.27 -10.44
CA GLU A 307 13.13 -23.77 -11.33
C GLU A 307 12.68 -25.20 -11.02
N ARG A 308 13.54 -26.03 -10.41
CA ARG A 308 13.29 -27.46 -10.16
C ARG A 308 12.68 -27.73 -8.79
N GLY A 309 12.67 -26.76 -7.88
CA GLY A 309 12.05 -26.88 -6.57
C GLY A 309 12.65 -25.98 -5.51
N SER A 310 12.37 -26.27 -4.24
CA SER A 310 12.95 -25.53 -3.13
C SER A 310 13.26 -26.44 -1.95
N ALA A 311 14.33 -26.12 -1.22
CA ALA A 311 14.66 -26.75 0.05
C ALA A 311 15.01 -25.72 1.12
N SER A 312 14.88 -26.14 2.37
CA SER A 312 15.20 -25.31 3.52
C SER A 312 15.86 -26.11 4.63
N SER A 313 16.78 -25.48 5.37
CA SER A 313 17.36 -26.00 6.60
C SER A 313 17.45 -24.90 7.65
N ARG A 314 17.53 -25.28 8.92
CA ARG A 314 18.00 -24.37 9.97
C ARG A 314 19.50 -24.21 9.88
N LEU A 315 20.00 -23.10 10.40
CA LEU A 315 21.41 -22.91 10.66
C LEU A 315 21.93 -23.97 11.65
N SER A 316 23.16 -24.43 11.43
CA SER A 316 23.88 -25.30 12.36
C SER A 316 24.37 -24.52 13.58
N GLU A 317 24.85 -23.30 13.35
CA GLU A 317 25.42 -22.38 14.33
C GLU A 317 24.84 -20.97 14.09
N PRO A 318 24.81 -20.09 15.10
CA PRO A 318 24.47 -18.69 14.89
C PRO A 318 25.42 -18.03 13.88
N LEU A 319 24.93 -17.05 13.11
CA LEU A 319 25.79 -16.22 12.26
C LEU A 319 26.12 -14.92 12.97
N SER A 320 27.39 -14.53 12.87
CA SER A 320 27.93 -13.26 13.32
C SER A 320 28.56 -12.52 12.13
N VAL A 321 28.84 -11.23 12.32
CA VAL A 321 29.52 -10.42 11.29
C VAL A 321 30.87 -11.06 10.89
N GLY A 322 31.05 -11.26 9.60
CA GLY A 322 32.21 -11.92 8.98
C GLY A 322 32.00 -13.40 8.65
N ASP A 323 30.90 -14.01 9.11
CA ASP A 323 30.57 -15.39 8.76
C ASP A 323 30.10 -15.48 7.30
N VAL A 324 30.53 -16.56 6.63
CA VAL A 324 30.25 -16.82 5.22
C VAL A 324 29.59 -18.17 5.09
N LEU A 325 28.51 -18.22 4.30
CA LEU A 325 27.83 -19.45 3.91
C LEU A 325 27.81 -19.58 2.39
N PHE A 326 28.04 -20.79 1.91
CA PHE A 326 27.80 -21.20 0.54
C PHE A 326 26.56 -22.09 0.50
N VAL A 327 25.49 -21.58 -0.12
CA VAL A 327 24.18 -22.22 -0.14
C VAL A 327 23.87 -22.74 -1.54
N GLY A 328 23.76 -24.06 -1.68
CA GLY A 328 23.45 -24.75 -2.94
C GLY A 328 22.34 -25.77 -2.78
N LEU A 329 21.98 -26.43 -3.89
CA LEU A 329 21.04 -27.57 -3.89
C LEU A 329 21.73 -28.83 -4.39
N SER A 330 21.44 -29.98 -3.79
CA SER A 330 21.89 -31.28 -4.31
C SER A 330 21.09 -31.69 -5.55
N GLU A 331 21.57 -32.71 -6.28
CA GLU A 331 20.83 -33.36 -7.38
C GLU A 331 19.43 -33.85 -6.99
N SER A 332 19.24 -34.30 -5.74
CA SER A 332 17.94 -34.72 -5.21
C SER A 332 17.07 -33.55 -4.73
N GLY A 333 17.58 -32.31 -4.81
CA GLY A 333 16.88 -31.11 -4.37
C GLY A 333 16.97 -30.84 -2.87
N GLY A 334 17.93 -31.42 -2.15
CA GLY A 334 18.21 -31.09 -0.75
C GLY A 334 19.05 -29.81 -0.62
N LEU A 335 18.90 -29.08 0.48
CA LEU A 335 19.72 -27.89 0.74
C LEU A 335 21.12 -28.32 1.21
N LEU A 336 22.15 -27.75 0.59
CA LEU A 336 23.55 -27.93 0.96
C LEU A 336 24.09 -26.58 1.46
N ILE A 337 24.73 -26.59 2.61
CA ILE A 337 25.35 -25.41 3.24
C ILE A 337 26.77 -25.80 3.64
N ASP A 338 27.75 -24.99 3.25
CA ASP A 338 29.15 -25.09 3.67
C ASP A 338 29.67 -23.69 4.03
N GLU A 339 30.64 -23.59 4.93
CA GLU A 339 31.15 -22.31 5.45
C GLU A 339 32.42 -21.83 4.72
N SER A 340 33.06 -22.69 3.93
CA SER A 340 34.37 -22.45 3.34
C SER A 340 34.33 -22.31 1.82
N GLU A 341 33.56 -23.15 1.13
CA GLU A 341 33.48 -23.16 -0.34
C GLU A 341 32.14 -23.65 -0.86
N ALA A 342 31.90 -23.48 -2.18
CA ALA A 342 30.71 -24.02 -2.83
C ALA A 342 30.62 -25.54 -2.58
N PRO A 343 29.48 -26.08 -2.10
CA PRO A 343 29.38 -27.50 -1.78
C PRO A 343 29.67 -28.36 -3.03
N ALA A 344 30.64 -29.27 -2.95
CA ALA A 344 31.07 -30.07 -4.11
C ALA A 344 29.96 -30.95 -4.72
N GLU A 345 28.92 -31.26 -3.95
CA GLU A 345 27.74 -32.01 -4.37
C GLU A 345 26.59 -31.11 -4.89
N ALA A 346 26.80 -29.79 -4.93
CA ALA A 346 25.81 -28.86 -5.43
C ALA A 346 25.68 -28.98 -6.96
N ARG A 347 24.45 -29.03 -7.41
CA ARG A 347 24.10 -28.98 -8.83
C ARG A 347 24.08 -27.52 -9.30
N PRO A 348 24.26 -27.26 -10.61
CA PRO A 348 24.04 -25.93 -11.18
C PRO A 348 22.61 -25.43 -10.88
N LEU A 349 22.47 -24.17 -10.47
CA LEU A 349 21.19 -23.53 -10.22
C LEU A 349 20.68 -22.90 -11.53
N ALA A 350 19.37 -22.97 -11.77
CA ALA A 350 18.76 -22.52 -13.02
C ALA A 350 17.39 -21.85 -12.83
N GLY A 351 17.04 -20.99 -13.78
CA GLY A 351 15.80 -20.21 -13.80
C GLY A 351 15.77 -19.11 -12.74
N ASP A 352 14.57 -18.82 -12.24
CA ASP A 352 14.37 -17.83 -11.19
C ASP A 352 14.83 -18.38 -9.85
N LEU A 353 15.90 -17.80 -9.33
CA LEU A 353 16.50 -18.19 -8.06
C LEU A 353 15.99 -17.28 -6.94
N ARG A 354 15.62 -17.88 -5.81
CA ARG A 354 15.26 -17.13 -4.60
C ARG A 354 15.93 -17.73 -3.38
N LEU A 355 16.79 -16.95 -2.73
CA LEU A 355 17.43 -17.26 -1.46
C LEU A 355 16.77 -16.42 -0.37
N THR A 356 16.43 -17.05 0.75
CA THR A 356 15.92 -16.33 1.93
C THR A 356 16.57 -16.80 3.21
N VAL A 357 16.89 -15.87 4.10
CA VAL A 357 17.25 -16.14 5.51
C VAL A 357 16.17 -15.49 6.37
N ARG A 358 15.55 -16.27 7.26
CA ARG A 358 14.47 -15.76 8.12
C ARG A 358 14.49 -16.38 9.50
N THR A 359 14.14 -15.60 10.51
CA THR A 359 13.71 -16.11 11.81
C THR A 359 12.18 -16.25 11.77
N GLU A 360 11.49 -15.63 12.73
CA GLU A 360 10.12 -15.18 12.53
C GLU A 360 10.05 -14.19 11.35
N PHE A 361 10.96 -13.20 11.36
CA PHE A 361 11.03 -12.15 10.34
C PHE A 361 11.95 -12.51 9.16
N PRO A 362 11.66 -12.01 7.94
CA PRO A 362 12.57 -12.12 6.80
C PRO A 362 13.78 -11.19 6.97
N LEU A 363 14.96 -11.76 7.21
CA LEU A 363 16.23 -11.02 7.37
C LEU A 363 16.97 -10.82 6.04
N LEU A 364 16.75 -11.71 5.07
CA LEU A 364 17.27 -11.60 3.71
C LEU A 364 16.26 -12.19 2.74
N THR A 365 15.98 -11.46 1.65
CA THR A 365 15.37 -12.02 0.43
C THR A 365 16.19 -11.57 -0.78
N HIS A 366 16.88 -12.51 -1.40
CA HIS A 366 17.64 -12.26 -2.63
C HIS A 366 17.00 -13.02 -3.79
N THR A 367 16.64 -12.31 -4.86
CA THR A 367 16.09 -12.89 -6.08
C THR A 367 17.01 -12.62 -7.25
N ARG A 368 17.32 -13.67 -8.02
CA ARG A 368 18.05 -13.56 -9.29
C ARG A 368 17.17 -14.11 -10.40
N ARG A 369 16.87 -13.26 -11.38
CA ARG A 369 16.21 -13.64 -12.64
C ARG A 369 17.28 -13.87 -13.72
N PRO A 370 17.01 -14.73 -14.72
CA PRO A 370 17.96 -15.08 -15.78
C PRO A 370 18.40 -13.90 -16.66
#